data_AF-A0A2V8BH35-F1
#
_entry.id   AF-A0A2V8BH35-F1
#
_cell.length_a   1.000
_cell.length_b   1.000
_cell.length_c   1.000
_cell.angle_alpha   90.00
_cell.angle_beta   90.00
_cell.angle_gamma   90.00
#
_symmetry.space_group_name_H-M   'P 1'
#
loop_
_entity.id
_entity.type
_entity.pdbx_description
1 polymer ?
#
loop_
_entity_poly.entity_id
_entity_poly.type
_entity_poly.pdbx_seq_one_letter_code
_entity_poly.pdbx_strand_id
1 'polypeptide(L)'
;FFFQAFVVYPDAPGAAIVMLGVLTLIETDERAASLRRLAATGLALAILPWLHARLAIASGVLGALILLRQLGAPVWPRRAVALLAVPMCSAVCWLGFFYAIYGIPDPRAPYGGSSQSSLSNLPRGLIGLAFDQQFGVLPNAPVYLCAALGFIPLLRRHTRLAVELLAVIVPYTLSVGAFQMWWAGSSSAARFLTPMLLLLAVPAAAWFQASRGRASRMLGLGGLAVSLLVTATIAAVDRGALLYNVRDGHSRLLGWLSPLVDLTTGVPSLFQNEPFTALVQGAIWLAALTLTAVAGAFLASRGASTGASATGIGFAAALTAMLALSIVWRTNGAMPLTPTAGNVALLDLLDPGNHQIAVQYGPLKRVPLGDVPARLTLASAAPGSAAAASQINDPLMWVLHPPTATYAVEVALSHPGAGRVSVTVDHTFGPAWTWDLTGARGFWRREFRLPIATPAMLVDGDAAARPTIERLTLRALDVTPPRDRVSNLDAWHVARYGPAVVFLIAGDAYMEQSGAWVAGERSGEFVIAPDVHDGGEACIHLFVRNPPIDNRVTLEAGPWREELTMRPGEERMVDIPIPRGRSAVPLRVTSARGARPTTFEPGSTDTRFLGCWIETR
;
A
#
# COMPACT_ATOMS: atom_id res chain seq x y z
N PHE A 1 13.86 -10.60 -6.67
CA PHE A 1 14.17 -11.21 -7.99
C PHE A 1 12.91 -11.51 -8.79
N PHE A 2 11.98 -12.36 -8.32
CA PHE A 2 10.76 -12.75 -9.07
C PHE A 2 10.06 -11.60 -9.79
N PHE A 3 9.67 -10.55 -9.06
CA PHE A 3 9.00 -9.38 -9.65
C PHE A 3 9.83 -8.63 -10.69
N GLN A 4 11.15 -8.62 -10.51
CA GLN A 4 12.07 -7.94 -11.43
C GLN A 4 12.28 -8.72 -12.73
N ALA A 5 11.88 -10.00 -12.80
CA ALA A 5 12.10 -10.86 -13.96
C ALA A 5 11.14 -10.62 -15.12
N PHE A 6 10.00 -9.96 -14.89
CA PHE A 6 8.97 -9.71 -15.90
C PHE A 6 8.65 -8.23 -16.10
N VAL A 7 9.32 -7.33 -15.37
CA VAL A 7 9.25 -5.88 -15.55
C VAL A 7 10.42 -5.41 -16.40
N VAL A 8 10.22 -4.31 -17.14
CA VAL A 8 11.25 -3.72 -18.00
C VAL A 8 12.24 -2.90 -17.17
N TYR A 9 13.07 -3.59 -16.39
CA TYR A 9 14.16 -3.01 -15.61
C TYR A 9 15.49 -3.74 -15.86
N PRO A 10 16.63 -3.04 -15.73
CA PRO A 10 17.96 -3.63 -15.96
C PRO A 10 18.35 -4.67 -14.89
N ASP A 11 17.58 -4.75 -13.80
CA ASP A 11 17.94 -5.47 -12.58
C ASP A 11 17.99 -6.99 -12.74
N ALA A 12 16.97 -7.60 -13.36
CA ALA A 12 16.94 -9.05 -13.58
C ALA A 12 17.88 -9.53 -14.69
N PRO A 13 17.96 -8.88 -15.87
CA PRO A 13 18.99 -9.19 -16.85
C PRO A 13 20.41 -9.04 -16.26
N GLY A 14 20.63 -7.97 -15.48
CA GLY A 14 21.88 -7.76 -14.75
C GLY A 14 22.20 -8.92 -13.80
N ALA A 15 21.22 -9.37 -13.01
CA ALA A 15 21.40 -10.52 -12.11
C ALA A 15 21.77 -11.80 -12.85
N ALA A 16 21.14 -12.07 -14.00
CA ALA A 16 21.42 -13.26 -14.80
C ALA A 16 22.85 -13.24 -15.38
N ILE A 17 23.30 -12.09 -15.89
CA ILE A 17 24.67 -11.92 -16.39
C ILE A 17 25.71 -12.03 -15.27
N VAL A 18 25.44 -11.44 -14.11
CA VAL A 18 26.30 -11.55 -12.92
C VAL A 18 26.43 -13.02 -12.49
N MET A 19 25.32 -13.76 -12.46
CA MET A 19 25.33 -15.20 -12.15
C MET A 19 26.07 -16.03 -13.21
N LEU A 20 25.94 -15.68 -14.50
CA LEU A 20 26.71 -16.31 -15.58
C LEU A 20 28.22 -16.12 -15.38
N GLY A 21 28.65 -14.92 -14.99
CA GLY A 21 30.04 -14.63 -14.64
C GLY A 21 30.55 -15.50 -13.49
N VAL A 22 29.75 -15.66 -12.43
CA VAL A 22 30.08 -16.56 -11.31
C VAL A 22 30.12 -18.03 -11.73
N LEU A 23 29.21 -18.47 -12.60
CA LEU A 23 29.25 -19.84 -13.12
C LEU A 23 30.56 -20.10 -13.89
N THR A 24 30.98 -19.16 -14.73
CA THR A 24 32.29 -19.24 -15.41
C THR A 24 33.45 -19.21 -14.41
N LEU A 25 33.35 -18.41 -13.34
CA LEU A 25 34.34 -18.40 -12.26
C LEU A 25 34.46 -19.78 -11.61
N ILE A 26 33.35 -20.44 -11.27
CA ILE A 26 33.33 -21.78 -10.67
C ILE A 26 33.91 -22.82 -11.65
N GLU A 27 33.50 -22.81 -12.93
CA GLU A 27 33.99 -23.76 -13.95
C GLU A 27 35.51 -23.69 -14.18
N THR A 28 36.12 -22.52 -13.98
CA THR A 28 37.58 -22.38 -14.10
C THR A 28 38.36 -23.12 -13.00
N ASP A 29 37.72 -23.43 -11.87
CA ASP A 29 38.32 -24.22 -10.78
C ASP A 29 38.37 -25.72 -11.14
N GLU A 30 37.31 -26.23 -11.80
CA GLU A 30 37.15 -27.68 -11.98
C GLU A 30 37.78 -28.21 -13.26
N ARG A 31 37.67 -27.51 -14.40
CA ARG A 31 38.02 -28.07 -15.73
C ARG A 31 38.66 -27.09 -16.72
N ALA A 32 39.06 -25.90 -16.27
CA ALA A 32 39.56 -24.81 -17.10
C ALA A 32 38.55 -24.39 -18.21
N ALA A 33 37.78 -23.32 -17.96
CA ALA A 33 36.72 -22.86 -18.89
C ALA A 33 37.17 -22.71 -20.36
N SER A 34 36.34 -23.19 -21.29
CA SER A 34 36.66 -23.14 -22.73
C SER A 34 36.81 -21.70 -23.24
N LEU A 35 37.59 -21.51 -24.33
CA LEU A 35 37.73 -20.19 -24.97
C LEU A 35 36.38 -19.60 -25.40
N ARG A 36 35.45 -20.44 -25.89
CA ARG A 36 34.08 -20.03 -26.24
C ARG A 36 33.32 -19.51 -25.03
N ARG A 37 33.47 -20.18 -23.87
CA ARG A 37 32.84 -19.75 -22.62
C ARG A 37 33.39 -18.41 -22.12
N LEU A 38 34.71 -18.22 -22.20
CA LEU A 38 35.34 -16.94 -21.85
C LEU A 38 34.88 -15.81 -22.76
N ALA A 39 34.81 -16.05 -24.08
CA ALA A 39 34.28 -15.08 -25.04
C ALA A 39 32.81 -14.75 -24.81
N ALA A 40 31.96 -15.75 -24.56
CA ALA A 40 30.56 -15.54 -24.23
C ALA A 40 30.38 -14.77 -22.91
N THR A 41 31.22 -15.05 -21.91
CA THR A 41 31.21 -14.33 -20.63
C THR A 41 31.67 -12.88 -20.81
N GLY A 42 32.74 -12.66 -21.60
CA GLY A 42 33.21 -11.32 -21.96
C GLY A 42 32.13 -10.50 -22.65
N LEU A 43 31.46 -11.09 -23.65
CA LEU A 43 30.33 -10.46 -24.34
C LEU A 43 29.19 -10.12 -23.36
N ALA A 44 28.85 -11.03 -22.44
CA ALA A 44 27.80 -10.79 -21.46
C ALA A 44 28.17 -9.67 -20.47
N LEU A 45 29.39 -9.68 -19.92
CA LEU A 45 29.88 -8.62 -19.01
C LEU A 45 29.92 -7.26 -19.71
N ALA A 46 30.24 -7.23 -21.01
CA ALA A 46 30.26 -6.00 -21.80
C ALA A 46 28.88 -5.31 -21.89
N ILE A 47 27.78 -6.01 -21.65
CA ILE A 47 26.41 -5.47 -21.66
C ILE A 47 26.05 -4.76 -20.35
N LEU A 48 26.65 -5.17 -19.22
CA LEU A 48 26.27 -4.67 -17.88
C LEU A 48 26.32 -3.13 -17.75
N PRO A 49 27.40 -2.42 -18.17
CA PRO A 49 27.45 -0.96 -18.05
C PRO A 49 26.35 -0.23 -18.85
N TRP A 50 25.90 -0.83 -19.96
CA TRP A 50 24.84 -0.28 -20.82
C TRP A 50 23.44 -0.49 -20.24
N LEU A 51 23.24 -1.56 -19.46
CA LEU A 51 21.98 -1.76 -18.73
C LEU A 51 21.82 -0.68 -17.65
N HIS A 52 22.86 -0.44 -16.85
CA HIS A 52 22.89 0.64 -15.87
C HIS A 52 24.33 0.88 -15.38
N ALA A 53 24.72 2.14 -15.17
CA ALA A 53 26.09 2.50 -14.78
C ALA A 53 26.61 1.77 -13.51
N ARG A 54 25.76 1.58 -12.49
CA ARG A 54 26.10 0.83 -11.27
C ARG A 54 26.57 -0.61 -11.52
N LEU A 55 26.11 -1.25 -12.60
CA LEU A 55 26.48 -2.63 -12.93
C LEU A 55 27.90 -2.72 -13.52
N ALA A 56 28.52 -1.58 -13.87
CA ALA A 56 29.92 -1.54 -14.29
C ALA A 56 30.86 -2.05 -13.19
N ILE A 57 30.53 -1.84 -11.91
CA ILE A 57 31.30 -2.37 -10.78
C ILE A 57 31.31 -3.90 -10.81
N ALA A 58 30.14 -4.52 -10.93
CA ALA A 58 30.02 -5.97 -11.01
C ALA A 58 30.75 -6.54 -12.24
N SER A 59 30.63 -5.85 -13.39
CA SER A 59 31.34 -6.19 -14.63
C SER A 59 32.85 -6.19 -14.45
N GLY A 60 33.41 -5.10 -13.93
CA GLY A 60 34.85 -4.93 -13.75
C GLY A 60 35.42 -5.93 -12.75
N VAL A 61 34.77 -6.10 -11.60
CA VAL A 61 35.23 -7.05 -10.57
C VAL A 61 35.18 -8.49 -11.09
N LEU A 62 34.06 -8.93 -11.68
CA LEU A 62 33.97 -10.29 -12.22
C LEU A 62 34.98 -10.53 -13.34
N GLY A 63 35.15 -9.57 -14.26
CA GLY A 63 36.15 -9.66 -15.32
C GLY A 63 37.57 -9.81 -14.77
N ALA A 64 37.92 -9.01 -13.77
CA ALA A 64 39.21 -9.10 -13.08
C ALA A 64 39.40 -10.45 -12.36
N LEU A 65 38.41 -10.91 -11.60
CA LEU A 65 38.49 -12.20 -10.89
C LEU A 65 38.65 -13.38 -11.86
N ILE A 66 37.86 -13.41 -12.94
CA ILE A 66 37.97 -14.47 -13.97
C ILE A 66 39.34 -14.40 -14.64
N LEU A 67 39.85 -13.21 -14.96
CA LEU A 67 41.18 -13.02 -15.52
C LEU A 67 42.29 -13.52 -14.58
N LEU A 68 42.22 -13.18 -13.29
CA LEU A 68 43.16 -13.64 -12.27
C LEU A 68 43.19 -15.17 -12.20
N ARG A 69 42.04 -15.84 -12.38
CA ARG A 69 41.99 -17.31 -12.48
C ARG A 69 42.65 -17.88 -13.73
N GLN A 70 42.89 -17.08 -14.79
CA GLN A 70 43.56 -17.53 -16.02
C GLN A 70 45.09 -17.35 -16.01
N LEU A 71 45.67 -16.60 -15.06
CA LEU A 71 47.10 -16.24 -15.10
C LEU A 71 48.05 -17.45 -15.06
N GLY A 72 47.60 -18.59 -14.52
CA GLY A 72 48.38 -19.83 -14.49
C GLY A 72 48.20 -20.72 -15.74
N ALA A 73 47.41 -20.33 -16.74
CA ALA A 73 47.14 -21.17 -17.90
C ALA A 73 48.25 -21.10 -18.97
N PRO A 74 48.59 -22.21 -19.66
CA PRO A 74 49.63 -22.23 -20.69
C PRO A 74 49.40 -21.25 -21.86
N VAL A 75 48.14 -20.94 -22.15
CA VAL A 75 47.71 -20.01 -23.22
C VAL A 75 46.96 -18.80 -22.66
N TRP A 76 47.42 -18.29 -21.50
CA TRP A 76 46.76 -17.16 -20.80
C TRP A 76 46.53 -15.91 -21.68
N PRO A 77 47.43 -15.48 -22.60
CA PRO A 77 47.19 -14.26 -23.37
C PRO A 77 45.98 -14.42 -24.31
N ARG A 78 45.86 -15.58 -24.97
CA ARG A 78 44.73 -15.90 -25.85
C ARG A 78 43.42 -15.96 -25.08
N ARG A 79 43.45 -16.49 -23.85
CA ARG A 79 42.28 -16.54 -22.95
C ARG A 79 41.89 -15.17 -22.43
N ALA A 80 42.87 -14.32 -22.10
CA ALA A 80 42.66 -12.94 -21.71
C ALA A 80 42.02 -12.14 -22.85
N VAL A 81 42.53 -12.29 -24.09
CA VAL A 81 41.91 -11.67 -25.28
C VAL A 81 40.48 -12.16 -25.47
N ALA A 82 40.23 -13.47 -25.37
CA ALA A 82 38.89 -14.02 -25.49
C ALA A 82 37.92 -13.40 -24.46
N LEU A 83 38.36 -13.18 -23.22
CA LEU A 83 37.53 -12.56 -22.17
C LEU A 83 37.38 -11.05 -22.34
N LEU A 84 38.44 -10.31 -22.68
CA LEU A 84 38.51 -8.85 -22.51
C LEU A 84 38.31 -8.05 -23.80
N ALA A 85 38.49 -8.64 -24.98
CA ALA A 85 38.41 -7.90 -26.24
C ALA A 85 37.08 -7.11 -26.37
N VAL A 86 35.95 -7.79 -26.15
CA VAL A 86 34.62 -7.16 -26.23
C VAL A 86 34.36 -6.20 -25.07
N PRO A 87 34.60 -6.53 -23.79
CA PRO A 87 34.50 -5.58 -22.68
C PRO A 87 35.31 -4.30 -22.85
N MET A 88 36.54 -4.38 -23.34
CA MET A 88 37.40 -3.21 -23.53
C MET A 88 36.86 -2.29 -24.62
N CYS A 89 36.47 -2.85 -25.77
CA CYS A 89 35.79 -2.07 -26.81
C CYS A 89 34.49 -1.45 -26.28
N SER A 90 33.68 -2.22 -25.55
CA SER A 90 32.43 -1.73 -24.95
C SER A 90 32.67 -0.57 -23.97
N ALA A 91 33.70 -0.67 -23.11
CA ALA A 91 34.05 0.39 -22.17
C ALA A 91 34.47 1.68 -22.87
N VAL A 92 35.27 1.60 -23.94
CA VAL A 92 35.63 2.76 -24.76
C VAL A 92 34.40 3.37 -25.41
N CYS A 93 33.52 2.57 -26.01
CA CYS A 93 32.27 3.05 -26.60
C CYS A 93 31.34 3.70 -25.56
N TRP A 94 31.28 3.14 -24.36
CA TRP A 94 30.41 3.61 -23.28
C TRP A 94 30.90 4.94 -22.69
N LEU A 95 32.20 5.10 -22.47
CA LEU A 95 32.80 6.39 -22.07
C LEU A 95 32.70 7.42 -23.20
N GLY A 96 32.89 6.98 -24.45
CA GLY A 96 32.69 7.80 -25.65
C GLY A 96 31.26 8.31 -25.78
N PHE A 97 30.26 7.49 -25.44
CA PHE A 97 28.86 7.91 -25.38
C PHE A 97 28.65 9.07 -24.37
N PHE A 98 29.17 8.96 -23.15
CA PHE A 98 29.05 10.05 -22.17
C PHE A 98 29.78 11.32 -22.63
N TYR A 99 30.96 11.17 -23.23
CA TYR A 99 31.68 12.30 -23.80
C TYR A 99 30.91 12.98 -24.94
N ALA A 100 30.36 12.19 -25.87
CA ALA A 100 29.63 12.71 -27.02
C ALA A 100 28.33 13.45 -26.63
N ILE A 101 27.64 13.00 -25.58
CA ILE A 101 26.36 13.58 -25.15
C ILE A 101 26.54 14.67 -24.09
N TYR A 102 27.45 14.47 -23.12
CA TYR A 102 27.60 15.34 -21.95
C TYR A 102 28.92 16.12 -21.90
N GLY A 103 29.81 15.94 -22.88
CA GLY A 103 31.12 16.62 -22.96
C GLY A 103 32.18 16.11 -21.98
N ILE A 104 31.84 15.14 -21.12
CA ILE A 104 32.74 14.58 -20.09
C ILE A 104 32.57 13.06 -20.10
N PRO A 105 33.65 12.26 -20.11
CA PRO A 105 33.58 10.80 -20.06
C PRO A 105 33.29 10.30 -18.63
N ASP A 106 32.21 10.80 -18.02
CA ASP A 106 31.79 10.47 -16.66
C ASP A 106 30.34 9.95 -16.66
N PRO A 107 30.12 8.68 -16.26
CA PRO A 107 28.77 8.11 -16.14
C PRO A 107 27.85 8.82 -15.15
N ARG A 108 28.39 9.73 -14.31
CA ARG A 108 27.63 10.58 -13.39
C ARG A 108 27.12 11.86 -14.06
N ALA A 109 27.61 12.21 -15.25
CA ALA A 109 27.24 13.44 -15.96
C ALA A 109 25.72 13.66 -16.13
N PRO A 110 24.87 12.63 -16.36
CA PRO A 110 23.41 12.81 -16.42
C PRO A 110 22.77 13.34 -15.13
N TYR A 111 23.45 13.19 -13.99
CA TYR A 111 22.96 13.58 -12.67
C TYR A 111 23.47 14.95 -12.20
N GLY A 112 24.28 15.63 -13.01
CA GLY A 112 24.81 16.97 -12.73
C GLY A 112 25.77 17.04 -11.54
N GLY A 113 25.92 18.23 -10.96
CA GLY A 113 26.83 18.51 -9.82
C GLY A 113 26.31 18.06 -8.44
N SER A 114 25.07 17.56 -8.36
CA SER A 114 24.51 17.01 -7.13
C SER A 114 25.08 15.62 -6.89
N SER A 115 26.10 15.48 -6.02
CA SER A 115 26.61 14.17 -5.63
C SER A 115 25.55 13.41 -4.82
N GLN A 116 24.62 12.76 -5.51
CA GLN A 116 23.64 11.89 -4.89
C GLN A 116 24.31 10.72 -4.14
N SER A 117 25.56 10.39 -4.48
CA SER A 117 26.34 9.39 -3.76
C SER A 117 27.31 10.03 -2.76
N SER A 118 27.25 9.60 -1.50
CA SER A 118 28.15 10.00 -0.42
C SER A 118 28.40 8.83 0.54
N LEU A 119 29.62 8.75 1.09
CA LEU A 119 29.94 7.76 2.13
C LEU A 119 29.11 7.99 3.41
N SER A 120 28.69 9.23 3.68
CA SER A 120 27.80 9.55 4.81
C SER A 120 26.42 8.88 4.70
N ASN A 121 26.00 8.49 3.49
CA ASN A 121 24.73 7.80 3.29
C ASN A 121 24.81 6.30 3.61
N LEU A 122 26.02 5.72 3.68
CA LEU A 122 26.22 4.27 3.85
C LEU A 122 25.46 3.69 5.05
N PRO A 123 25.49 4.27 6.26
CA PRO A 123 24.71 3.71 7.38
C PRO A 123 23.22 3.61 7.02
N ARG A 124 22.65 4.70 6.48
CA ARG A 124 21.23 4.73 6.09
C ARG A 124 20.92 3.73 4.98
N GLY A 125 21.71 3.69 3.92
CA GLY A 125 21.48 2.83 2.77
C GLY A 125 21.69 1.35 3.09
N LEU A 126 22.73 0.97 3.85
CA LEU A 126 22.99 -0.43 4.19
C LEU A 126 21.94 -0.99 5.16
N ILE A 127 21.57 -0.23 6.19
CA ILE A 127 20.52 -0.63 7.13
C ILE A 127 19.18 -0.69 6.38
N GLY A 128 18.92 0.28 5.52
CA GLY A 128 17.73 0.32 4.68
C GLY A 128 17.57 -0.89 3.77
N LEU A 129 18.61 -1.22 2.99
CA LEU A 129 18.61 -2.37 2.08
C LEU A 129 18.49 -3.72 2.80
N ALA A 130 18.89 -3.79 4.08
CA ALA A 130 18.80 -5.01 4.89
C ALA A 130 17.45 -5.14 5.62
N PHE A 131 17.07 -4.14 6.40
CA PHE A 131 16.04 -4.24 7.45
C PHE A 131 14.80 -3.38 7.23
N ASP A 132 14.82 -2.40 6.31
CA ASP A 132 13.67 -1.54 6.10
C ASP A 132 12.43 -2.33 5.68
N GLN A 133 11.29 -2.06 6.31
CA GLN A 133 10.05 -2.80 6.05
C GLN A 133 9.53 -2.67 4.60
N GLN A 134 9.85 -1.58 3.90
CA GLN A 134 9.35 -1.30 2.55
C GLN A 134 10.32 -1.77 1.48
N PHE A 135 11.61 -1.51 1.67
CA PHE A 135 12.65 -1.72 0.65
C PHE A 135 13.72 -2.74 1.04
N GLY A 136 13.74 -3.20 2.29
CA GLY A 136 14.71 -4.15 2.81
C GLY A 136 14.50 -5.58 2.32
N VAL A 137 15.59 -6.32 2.17
CA VAL A 137 15.58 -7.71 1.73
C VAL A 137 15.05 -8.67 2.80
N LEU A 138 15.36 -8.46 4.08
CA LEU A 138 15.02 -9.42 5.13
C LEU A 138 13.53 -9.44 5.51
N PRO A 139 12.83 -8.30 5.64
CA PRO A 139 11.38 -8.32 5.90
C PRO A 139 10.58 -8.97 4.76
N ASN A 140 11.05 -8.85 3.53
CA ASN A 140 10.35 -9.33 2.34
C ASN A 140 10.78 -10.74 1.89
N ALA A 141 11.99 -11.17 2.25
CA ALA A 141 12.54 -12.47 1.87
C ALA A 141 13.50 -13.00 2.96
N PRO A 142 12.98 -13.42 4.13
CA PRO A 142 13.80 -13.87 5.26
C PRO A 142 14.71 -15.08 4.95
N VAL A 143 14.44 -15.83 3.86
CA VAL A 143 15.32 -16.92 3.39
C VAL A 143 16.76 -16.45 3.10
N TYR A 144 16.98 -15.17 2.79
CA TYR A 144 18.33 -14.64 2.59
C TYR A 144 19.18 -14.61 3.88
N LEU A 145 18.59 -14.84 5.06
CA LEU A 145 19.38 -15.14 6.27
C LEU A 145 20.18 -16.43 6.14
N CYS A 146 19.63 -17.44 5.44
CA CYS A 146 20.37 -18.67 5.14
C CYS A 146 21.57 -18.38 4.23
N ALA A 147 21.45 -17.42 3.30
CA ALA A 147 22.58 -16.97 2.49
C ALA A 147 23.65 -16.28 3.34
N ALA A 148 23.25 -15.36 4.23
CA ALA A 148 24.19 -14.68 5.13
C ALA A 148 24.95 -15.67 6.02
N LEU A 149 24.22 -16.59 6.68
CA LEU A 149 24.83 -17.63 7.51
C LEU A 149 25.63 -18.66 6.69
N GLY A 150 25.29 -18.85 5.43
CA GLY A 150 25.94 -19.75 4.50
C GLY A 150 27.35 -19.37 4.09
N PHE A 151 27.72 -18.09 4.24
CA PHE A 151 29.12 -17.69 4.10
C PHE A 151 30.03 -18.35 5.13
N ILE A 152 29.54 -18.72 6.32
CA ILE A 152 30.36 -19.37 7.35
C ILE A 152 30.89 -20.74 6.87
N PRO A 153 30.05 -21.72 6.47
CA PRO A 153 30.55 -22.99 5.93
C PRO A 153 31.28 -22.81 4.60
N LEU A 154 30.88 -21.83 3.76
CA LEU A 154 31.55 -21.55 2.50
C LEU A 154 32.98 -21.04 2.71
N LEU A 155 33.21 -20.13 3.66
CA LEU A 155 34.54 -19.62 4.03
C LEU A 155 35.44 -20.73 4.60
N ARG A 156 34.86 -21.75 5.25
CA ARG A 156 35.62 -22.88 5.83
C ARG A 156 36.00 -23.94 4.78
N ARG A 157 35.14 -24.18 3.79
CA ARG A 157 35.33 -25.27 2.80
C ARG A 157 35.85 -24.79 1.45
N HIS A 158 35.46 -23.59 1.04
CA HIS A 158 35.76 -22.98 -0.26
C HIS A 158 36.11 -21.50 -0.06
N THR A 159 37.14 -21.21 0.77
CA THR A 159 37.53 -19.85 1.17
C THR A 159 37.73 -18.93 -0.03
N ARG A 160 38.41 -19.41 -1.07
CA ARG A 160 38.64 -18.64 -2.30
C ARG A 160 37.33 -18.19 -2.94
N LEU A 161 36.39 -19.12 -3.17
CA LEU A 161 35.09 -18.81 -3.76
C LEU A 161 34.30 -17.83 -2.87
N ALA A 162 34.28 -18.04 -1.55
CA ALA A 162 33.61 -17.12 -0.64
C ALA A 162 34.16 -15.69 -0.73
N VAL A 163 35.49 -15.54 -0.73
CA VAL A 163 36.15 -14.23 -0.85
C VAL A 163 35.85 -13.58 -2.20
N GLU A 164 35.86 -14.35 -3.28
CA GLU A 164 35.52 -13.84 -4.62
C GLU A 164 34.05 -13.40 -4.73
N LEU A 165 33.10 -14.15 -4.15
CA LEU A 165 31.69 -13.72 -4.10
C LEU A 165 31.54 -12.43 -3.27
N LEU A 166 32.22 -12.34 -2.12
CA LEU A 166 32.23 -11.12 -1.30
C LEU A 166 32.85 -9.94 -2.05
N ALA A 167 33.92 -10.17 -2.83
CA ALA A 167 34.55 -9.14 -3.65
C ALA A 167 33.60 -8.58 -4.72
N VAL A 168 32.62 -9.34 -5.18
CA VAL A 168 31.57 -8.85 -6.10
C VAL A 168 30.44 -8.17 -5.33
N ILE A 169 29.92 -8.80 -4.28
CA ILE A 169 28.75 -8.32 -3.52
C ILE A 169 29.05 -7.02 -2.78
N VAL A 170 30.17 -6.95 -2.07
CA VAL A 170 30.47 -5.86 -1.13
C VAL A 170 30.63 -4.53 -1.86
N PRO A 171 31.48 -4.38 -2.88
CA PRO A 171 31.64 -3.10 -3.58
C PRO A 171 30.35 -2.63 -4.26
N TYR A 172 29.58 -3.56 -4.84
CA TYR A 172 28.29 -3.23 -5.43
C TYR A 172 27.30 -2.73 -4.37
N THR A 173 27.19 -3.43 -3.24
CA THR A 173 26.30 -3.08 -2.13
C THR A 173 26.68 -1.74 -1.49
N LEU A 174 27.98 -1.48 -1.30
CA LEU A 174 28.49 -0.19 -0.83
C LEU A 174 28.15 0.92 -1.81
N SER A 175 28.29 0.68 -3.12
CA SER A 175 27.96 1.68 -4.14
C SER A 175 26.47 2.07 -4.11
N VAL A 176 25.56 1.09 -4.08
CA VAL A 176 24.12 1.38 -4.02
C VAL A 176 23.68 1.91 -2.66
N GLY A 177 24.35 1.51 -1.57
CA GLY A 177 24.09 2.03 -0.23
C GLY A 177 24.60 3.45 0.00
N ALA A 178 25.64 3.88 -0.73
CA ALA A 178 26.13 5.26 -0.70
C ALA A 178 25.21 6.22 -1.47
N PHE A 179 24.33 5.70 -2.33
CA PHE A 179 23.39 6.49 -3.10
C PHE A 179 22.23 7.00 -2.23
N GLN A 180 21.95 8.30 -2.28
CA GLN A 180 20.97 8.98 -1.43
C GLN A 180 19.57 8.40 -1.61
N MET A 181 19.17 8.07 -2.85
CA MET A 181 17.89 7.46 -3.18
C MET A 181 17.97 5.92 -3.21
N TRP A 182 18.56 5.31 -2.18
CA TRP A 182 18.76 3.86 -2.06
C TRP A 182 17.46 3.02 -2.18
N TRP A 183 16.28 3.64 -2.04
CA TRP A 183 14.95 3.02 -2.16
C TRP A 183 14.38 2.99 -3.59
N ALA A 184 15.06 3.58 -4.57
CA ALA A 184 14.69 3.51 -5.99
C ALA A 184 13.32 4.13 -6.39
N GLY A 185 12.83 5.13 -5.66
CA GLY A 185 11.54 5.77 -5.94
C GLY A 185 10.34 4.87 -5.62
N SER A 186 9.34 4.82 -6.51
CA SER A 186 8.27 3.83 -6.44
C SER A 186 8.79 2.49 -6.93
N SER A 187 9.06 1.55 -6.02
CA SER A 187 9.76 0.31 -6.37
C SER A 187 9.36 -0.89 -5.52
N SER A 188 9.63 -2.08 -6.04
CA SER A 188 9.54 -3.32 -5.27
C SER A 188 10.68 -3.42 -4.27
N ALA A 189 10.45 -4.14 -3.18
CA ALA A 189 11.47 -4.40 -2.17
C ALA A 189 12.79 -4.96 -2.76
N ALA A 190 13.91 -4.52 -2.18
CA ALA A 190 15.27 -4.93 -2.52
C ALA A 190 15.66 -4.74 -4.01
N ARG A 191 15.02 -3.82 -4.74
CA ARG A 191 15.30 -3.59 -6.17
C ARG A 191 16.79 -3.40 -6.44
N PHE A 192 17.45 -2.52 -5.69
CA PHE A 192 18.88 -2.25 -5.90
C PHE A 192 19.81 -3.41 -5.58
N LEU A 193 19.41 -4.35 -4.72
CA LEU A 193 20.16 -5.57 -4.46
C LEU A 193 19.85 -6.70 -5.45
N THR A 194 18.81 -6.57 -6.28
CA THR A 194 18.36 -7.63 -7.20
C THR A 194 19.49 -8.23 -8.06
N PRO A 195 20.42 -7.43 -8.62
CA PRO A 195 21.57 -7.95 -9.37
C PRO A 195 22.45 -8.94 -8.59
N MET A 196 22.45 -8.87 -7.26
CA MET A 196 23.25 -9.75 -6.39
C MET A 196 22.45 -10.92 -5.81
N LEU A 197 21.11 -10.88 -5.86
CA LEU A 197 20.26 -11.85 -5.16
C LEU A 197 20.41 -13.28 -5.69
N LEU A 198 20.55 -13.49 -7.01
CA LEU A 198 20.78 -14.83 -7.56
C LEU A 198 22.11 -15.43 -7.09
N LEU A 199 23.13 -14.60 -6.96
CA LEU A 199 24.47 -14.99 -6.54
C LEU A 199 24.49 -15.47 -5.08
N LEU A 200 23.59 -14.94 -4.24
CA LEU A 200 23.36 -15.40 -2.87
C LEU A 200 22.78 -16.83 -2.76
N ALA A 201 22.33 -17.43 -3.86
CA ALA A 201 21.91 -18.83 -3.87
C ALA A 201 23.08 -19.79 -3.56
N VAL A 202 24.32 -19.44 -3.92
CA VAL A 202 25.51 -20.25 -3.66
C VAL A 202 25.79 -20.41 -2.16
N PRO A 203 25.95 -19.32 -1.37
CA PRO A 203 26.11 -19.46 0.08
C PRO A 203 24.85 -20.03 0.74
N ALA A 204 23.64 -19.73 0.26
CA ALA A 204 22.42 -20.36 0.80
C ALA A 204 22.46 -21.90 0.64
N ALA A 205 22.89 -22.41 -0.52
CA ALA A 205 23.08 -23.84 -0.74
C ALA A 205 24.15 -24.42 0.20
N ALA A 206 25.26 -23.71 0.41
CA ALA A 206 26.30 -24.12 1.37
C ALA A 206 25.74 -24.23 2.80
N TRP A 207 24.83 -23.32 3.20
CA TRP A 207 24.14 -23.40 4.48
C TRP A 207 23.23 -24.63 4.59
N PHE A 208 22.39 -24.89 3.59
CA PHE A 208 21.51 -26.06 3.58
C PHE A 208 22.29 -27.38 3.58
N GLN A 209 23.43 -27.43 2.89
CA GLN A 209 24.31 -28.59 2.87
C GLN A 209 25.02 -28.80 4.24
N ALA A 210 25.44 -27.72 4.89
CA ALA A 210 26.08 -27.79 6.21
C ALA A 210 25.08 -28.06 7.36
N SER A 211 23.83 -27.63 7.21
CA SER A 211 22.76 -27.79 8.19
C SER A 211 22.25 -29.24 8.26
N ARG A 212 22.82 -30.00 9.20
CA ARG A 212 22.44 -31.40 9.48
C ARG A 212 21.33 -31.55 10.53
N GLY A 213 21.07 -30.52 11.33
CA GLY A 213 20.04 -30.55 12.37
C GLY A 213 18.62 -30.48 11.80
N ARG A 214 17.68 -31.21 12.40
CA ARG A 214 16.25 -31.14 12.03
C ARG A 214 15.69 -29.72 12.21
N ALA A 215 15.96 -29.11 13.36
CA ALA A 215 15.48 -27.75 13.67
C ALA A 215 16.00 -26.70 12.69
N SER A 216 17.30 -26.72 12.35
CA SER A 216 17.86 -25.76 11.39
C SER A 216 17.24 -25.92 10.01
N ARG A 217 17.05 -27.15 9.53
CA ARG A 217 16.33 -27.38 8.26
C ARG A 217 14.91 -26.86 8.28
N MET A 218 14.17 -27.08 9.38
CA MET A 218 12.80 -26.60 9.53
C MET A 218 12.73 -25.06 9.51
N LEU A 219 13.68 -24.39 10.17
CA LEU A 219 13.75 -22.92 10.16
C LEU A 219 14.11 -22.36 8.78
N GLY A 220 15.06 -22.99 8.08
CA GLY A 220 15.43 -22.58 6.72
C GLY A 220 14.30 -22.78 5.72
N LEU A 221 13.62 -23.94 5.77
CA LEU A 221 12.44 -24.21 4.95
C LEU A 221 11.26 -23.33 5.33
N GLY A 222 11.08 -23.02 6.62
CA GLY A 222 10.09 -22.06 7.11
C GLY A 222 10.36 -20.64 6.58
N GLY A 223 11.61 -20.17 6.62
CA GLY A 223 12.01 -18.89 6.04
C GLY A 223 11.79 -18.84 4.53
N LEU A 224 12.07 -19.93 3.81
CA LEU A 224 11.74 -20.07 2.38
C LEU A 224 10.23 -20.02 2.15
N ALA A 225 9.45 -20.79 2.91
CA ALA A 225 7.99 -20.80 2.81
C ALA A 225 7.39 -19.41 3.06
N VAL A 226 7.85 -18.70 4.10
CA VAL A 226 7.42 -17.32 4.37
C VAL A 226 7.80 -16.40 3.21
N SER A 227 9.01 -16.52 2.66
CA SER A 227 9.45 -15.68 1.53
C SER A 227 8.60 -15.92 0.27
N LEU A 228 8.20 -17.17 0.02
CA LEU A 228 7.29 -17.55 -1.07
C LEU A 228 5.86 -17.05 -0.81
N LEU A 229 5.36 -17.18 0.42
CA LEU A 229 4.04 -16.65 0.80
C LEU A 229 3.99 -15.14 0.65
N VAL A 230 5.00 -14.40 1.11
CA VAL A 230 5.12 -12.96 0.91
C VAL A 230 5.10 -12.62 -0.58
N THR A 231 5.87 -13.34 -1.39
CA THR A 231 5.89 -13.14 -2.85
C THR A 231 4.53 -13.41 -3.48
N ALA A 232 3.84 -14.50 -3.09
CA ALA A 232 2.52 -14.85 -3.60
C ALA A 232 1.46 -13.82 -3.19
N THR A 233 1.46 -13.38 -1.93
CA THR A 233 0.56 -12.34 -1.42
C THR A 233 0.74 -11.03 -2.17
N ILE A 234 1.99 -10.55 -2.32
CA ILE A 234 2.27 -9.32 -3.06
C ILE A 234 1.81 -9.42 -4.51
N ALA A 235 1.90 -10.59 -5.14
CA ALA A 235 1.45 -10.80 -6.52
C ALA A 235 -0.08 -10.91 -6.67
N ALA A 236 -0.75 -11.55 -5.71
CA ALA A 236 -2.16 -11.93 -5.84
C ALA A 236 -3.13 -10.87 -5.30
N VAL A 237 -2.79 -10.20 -4.20
CA VAL A 237 -3.68 -9.23 -3.54
C VAL A 237 -3.84 -7.99 -4.42
N ASP A 238 -5.10 -7.57 -4.61
CA ASP A 238 -5.50 -6.36 -5.35
C ASP A 238 -4.78 -6.23 -6.70
N ARG A 239 -4.65 -7.35 -7.42
CA ARG A 239 -3.96 -7.42 -8.73
C ARG A 239 -2.52 -6.87 -8.68
N GLY A 240 -1.82 -7.08 -7.57
CA GLY A 240 -0.44 -6.65 -7.38
C GLY A 240 -0.28 -5.25 -6.81
N ALA A 241 -1.33 -4.63 -6.27
CA ALA A 241 -1.26 -3.26 -5.72
C ALA A 241 -0.23 -3.09 -4.60
N LEU A 242 0.13 -4.18 -3.91
CA LEU A 242 1.13 -4.19 -2.84
C LEU A 242 2.58 -4.12 -3.35
N LEU A 243 2.83 -4.31 -4.65
CA LEU A 243 4.18 -4.47 -5.20
C LEU A 243 5.05 -3.23 -5.06
N TYR A 244 4.48 -2.05 -5.30
CA TYR A 244 5.23 -0.80 -5.37
C TYR A 244 5.02 0.01 -4.09
N ASN A 245 6.04 0.02 -3.23
CA ASN A 245 6.07 0.90 -2.07
C ASN A 245 6.53 2.30 -2.47
N VAL A 246 6.06 3.30 -1.71
CA VAL A 246 6.52 4.69 -1.77
C VAL A 246 7.21 5.03 -0.45
N ARG A 247 8.06 6.05 -0.42
CA ARG A 247 8.90 6.41 0.76
C ARG A 247 8.14 7.09 1.91
N ASP A 248 6.98 6.57 2.28
CA ASP A 248 6.11 7.07 3.35
C ASP A 248 6.34 6.36 4.70
N GLY A 249 7.24 5.37 4.74
CA GLY A 249 7.54 4.59 5.94
C GLY A 249 6.53 3.50 6.27
N HIS A 250 5.48 3.29 5.47
CA HIS A 250 4.41 2.35 5.75
C HIS A 250 4.40 1.24 4.70
N SER A 251 4.80 0.01 5.09
CA SER A 251 4.78 -1.13 4.17
C SER A 251 3.34 -1.51 3.81
N ARG A 252 3.02 -1.53 2.51
CA ARG A 252 1.69 -1.94 2.03
C ARG A 252 1.33 -3.37 2.44
N LEU A 253 2.32 -4.27 2.44
CA LEU A 253 2.13 -5.64 2.91
C LEU A 253 1.77 -5.69 4.40
N LEU A 254 2.48 -4.94 5.24
CA LEU A 254 2.23 -4.94 6.68
C LEU A 254 0.89 -4.27 7.02
N GLY A 255 0.53 -3.19 6.31
CA GLY A 255 -0.78 -2.56 6.44
C GLY A 255 -1.93 -3.49 6.03
N TRP A 256 -1.73 -4.30 4.99
CA TRP A 256 -2.72 -5.30 4.57
C TRP A 256 -2.85 -6.47 5.57
N LEU A 257 -1.74 -6.92 6.18
CA LEU A 257 -1.72 -8.10 7.05
C LEU A 257 -2.57 -7.95 8.32
N SER A 258 -2.82 -6.73 8.80
CA SER A 258 -3.58 -6.50 10.03
C SER A 258 -4.32 -5.16 9.99
N PRO A 259 -5.66 -5.18 9.96
CA PRO A 259 -6.47 -3.96 10.08
C PRO A 259 -6.67 -3.50 11.54
N LEU A 260 -6.37 -4.37 12.52
CA LEU A 260 -6.61 -4.12 13.95
C LEU A 260 -5.42 -3.47 14.65
N VAL A 261 -4.24 -3.72 14.12
CA VAL A 261 -2.97 -3.30 14.68
C VAL A 261 -2.09 -2.82 13.55
N ASP A 262 -1.54 -1.62 13.69
CA ASP A 262 -0.55 -1.06 12.79
C ASP A 262 0.79 -1.77 12.96
N LEU A 263 1.01 -2.79 12.13
CA LEU A 263 2.26 -3.53 12.08
C LEU A 263 3.40 -2.69 11.51
N THR A 264 3.12 -1.62 10.76
CA THR A 264 4.16 -0.77 10.16
C THR A 264 4.97 -0.04 11.22
N THR A 265 4.37 0.28 12.37
CA THR A 265 5.11 0.88 13.49
C THR A 265 5.85 -0.14 14.36
N GLY A 266 5.74 -1.44 14.06
CA GLY A 266 6.37 -2.55 14.80
C GLY A 266 7.57 -3.18 14.08
N VAL A 267 7.90 -2.72 12.88
CA VAL A 267 8.98 -3.26 12.02
C VAL A 267 9.95 -2.13 11.65
N PRO A 268 11.27 -2.39 11.50
CA PRO A 268 12.23 -1.32 11.26
C PRO A 268 11.90 -0.47 10.02
N SER A 269 12.05 0.84 10.13
CA SER A 269 11.81 1.79 9.02
C SER A 269 12.79 2.95 9.07
N LEU A 270 13.47 3.22 7.96
CA LEU A 270 14.40 4.35 7.81
C LEU A 270 13.68 5.66 7.44
N PHE A 271 12.36 5.61 7.27
CA PHE A 271 11.50 6.76 7.02
C PHE A 271 10.72 7.19 8.25
N GLN A 272 10.51 6.28 9.22
CA GLN A 272 9.95 6.62 10.53
C GLN A 272 11.04 6.95 11.56
N ASN A 273 12.24 6.39 11.40
CA ASN A 273 13.30 6.46 12.41
C ASN A 273 14.67 6.84 11.85
N GLU A 274 15.52 7.33 12.75
CA GLU A 274 16.95 7.51 12.47
C GLU A 274 17.66 6.16 12.25
N PRO A 275 18.78 6.14 11.51
CA PRO A 275 19.49 4.90 11.19
C PRO A 275 19.85 4.03 12.41
N PHE A 276 20.29 4.65 13.50
CA PHE A 276 20.67 3.91 14.70
C PHE A 276 19.46 3.20 15.34
N THR A 277 18.33 3.89 15.49
CA THR A 277 17.09 3.31 16.01
C THR A 277 16.60 2.17 15.13
N ALA A 278 16.60 2.34 13.81
CA ALA A 278 16.22 1.28 12.88
C ALA A 278 17.16 0.05 12.96
N LEU A 279 18.47 0.26 13.17
CA LEU A 279 19.43 -0.82 13.39
C LEU A 279 19.13 -1.61 14.68
N VAL A 280 18.85 -0.91 15.77
CA VAL A 280 18.46 -1.54 17.05
C VAL A 280 17.17 -2.35 16.89
N GLN A 281 16.18 -1.82 16.19
CA GLN A 281 14.94 -2.54 15.88
C GLN A 281 15.21 -3.78 15.01
N GLY A 282 16.11 -3.67 14.02
CA GLY A 282 16.57 -4.83 13.23
C GLY A 282 17.24 -5.90 14.11
N ALA A 283 18.07 -5.48 15.07
CA ALA A 283 18.70 -6.39 16.03
C ALA A 283 17.69 -7.09 16.96
N ILE A 284 16.63 -6.39 17.39
CA ILE A 284 15.52 -6.99 18.16
C ILE A 284 14.85 -8.12 17.36
N TRP A 285 14.56 -7.90 16.08
CA TRP A 285 13.98 -8.92 15.21
C TRP A 285 14.95 -10.09 14.97
N LEU A 286 16.24 -9.84 14.79
CA LEU A 286 17.26 -10.91 14.70
C LEU A 286 17.37 -11.71 16.02
N ALA A 287 17.24 -11.05 17.17
CA ALA A 287 17.22 -11.72 18.46
C ALA A 287 15.98 -12.63 18.61
N ALA A 288 14.80 -12.18 18.16
CA ALA A 288 13.58 -13.00 18.15
C ALA A 288 13.73 -14.27 17.29
N LEU A 289 14.32 -14.13 16.08
CA LEU A 289 14.63 -15.27 15.22
C LEU A 289 15.65 -16.21 15.86
N THR A 290 16.65 -15.66 16.55
CA THR A 290 17.66 -16.45 17.27
C THR A 290 17.04 -17.22 18.43
N LEU A 291 16.16 -16.60 19.21
CA LEU A 291 15.42 -17.26 20.30
C LEU A 291 14.53 -18.39 19.78
N THR A 292 13.86 -18.17 18.64
CA THR A 292 13.10 -19.22 17.95
C THR A 292 14.01 -20.38 17.54
N ALA A 293 15.21 -20.08 17.02
CA ALA A 293 16.18 -21.10 16.64
C ALA A 293 16.71 -21.91 17.85
N VAL A 294 16.99 -21.24 18.96
CA VAL A 294 17.40 -21.87 20.22
C VAL A 294 16.30 -22.77 20.77
N ALA A 295 15.04 -22.32 20.76
CA ALA A 295 13.90 -23.15 21.17
C ALA A 295 13.78 -24.41 20.29
N GLY A 296 13.91 -24.26 18.97
CA GLY A 296 13.93 -25.40 18.05
C GLY A 296 15.08 -26.37 18.31
N ALA A 297 16.29 -25.86 18.54
CA ALA A 297 17.45 -26.68 18.86
C ALA A 297 17.28 -27.42 20.20
N PHE A 298 16.68 -26.78 21.20
CA PHE A 298 16.36 -27.37 22.49
C PHE A 298 15.32 -28.50 22.36
N LEU A 299 14.25 -28.30 21.59
CA LEU A 299 13.26 -29.36 21.34
C LEU A 299 13.89 -30.54 20.59
N ALA A 300 14.75 -30.25 19.62
CA ALA A 300 15.44 -31.29 18.86
C ALA A 300 16.42 -32.10 19.73
N SER A 301 17.14 -31.46 20.65
CA SER A 301 18.07 -32.13 21.57
C SER A 301 17.36 -33.00 22.61
N ARG A 302 16.10 -32.67 22.95
CA ARG A 302 15.22 -33.46 23.81
C ARG A 302 14.56 -34.66 23.10
N GLY A 303 14.88 -34.91 21.84
CA GLY A 303 14.33 -36.05 21.10
C GLY A 303 12.88 -35.87 20.66
N ALA A 304 12.36 -34.63 20.61
CA ALA A 304 10.99 -34.38 20.16
C ALA A 304 10.75 -34.93 18.74
N SER A 305 9.51 -35.39 18.49
CA SER A 305 9.07 -35.78 17.16
C SER A 305 9.09 -34.58 16.20
N THR A 306 9.11 -34.84 14.90
CA THR A 306 9.11 -33.77 13.88
C THR A 306 7.88 -32.86 14.01
N GLY A 307 6.70 -33.44 14.25
CA GLY A 307 5.47 -32.67 14.49
C GLY A 307 5.56 -31.79 15.72
N ALA A 308 5.99 -32.35 16.86
CA ALA A 308 6.14 -31.59 18.10
C ALA A 308 7.18 -30.46 17.97
N SER A 309 8.29 -30.70 17.26
CA SER A 309 9.28 -29.67 16.96
C SER A 309 8.71 -28.57 16.05
N ALA A 310 7.92 -28.94 15.03
CA ALA A 310 7.29 -27.97 14.13
C ALA A 310 6.34 -27.05 14.90
N THR A 311 5.45 -27.63 15.69
CA THR A 311 4.49 -26.91 16.52
C THR A 311 5.20 -26.04 17.56
N GLY A 312 6.21 -26.57 18.25
CA GLY A 312 6.96 -25.82 19.24
C GLY A 312 7.76 -24.65 18.64
N ILE A 313 8.39 -24.84 17.47
CA ILE A 313 9.05 -23.76 16.72
C ILE A 313 8.02 -22.72 16.29
N GLY A 314 6.84 -23.14 15.81
CA GLY A 314 5.75 -22.24 15.43
C GLY A 314 5.28 -21.36 16.59
N PHE A 315 5.04 -21.96 17.77
CA PHE A 315 4.67 -21.20 18.96
C PHE A 315 5.80 -20.27 19.44
N ALA A 316 7.05 -20.74 19.41
CA ALA A 316 8.21 -19.89 19.74
C ALA A 316 8.34 -18.70 18.78
N ALA A 317 8.14 -18.92 17.48
CA ALA A 317 8.15 -17.85 16.47
C ALA A 317 7.04 -16.83 16.74
N ALA A 318 5.80 -17.28 17.00
CA ALA A 318 4.69 -16.39 17.33
C ALA A 318 4.97 -15.56 18.59
N LEU A 319 5.40 -16.21 19.68
CA LEU A 319 5.68 -15.55 20.95
C LEU A 319 6.81 -14.52 20.83
N THR A 320 7.92 -14.89 20.18
CA THR A 320 9.07 -14.01 20.02
C THR A 320 8.79 -12.86 19.04
N ALA A 321 7.97 -13.08 18.01
CA ALA A 321 7.50 -12.02 17.13
C ALA A 321 6.59 -11.03 17.86
N MET A 322 5.66 -11.50 18.70
CA MET A 322 4.83 -10.65 19.55
C MET A 322 5.68 -9.81 20.53
N LEU A 323 6.72 -10.42 21.10
CA LEU A 323 7.66 -9.72 21.97
C LEU A 323 8.45 -8.66 21.20
N ALA A 324 8.97 -8.99 20.02
CA ALA A 324 9.68 -8.04 19.16
C ALA A 324 8.79 -6.85 18.78
N LEU A 325 7.56 -7.10 18.30
CA LEU A 325 6.58 -6.05 18.01
C LEU A 325 6.33 -5.16 19.23
N SER A 326 6.10 -5.75 20.41
CA SER A 326 5.84 -5.01 21.65
C SER A 326 7.01 -4.11 22.05
N ILE A 327 8.25 -4.58 21.89
CA ILE A 327 9.44 -3.79 22.16
C ILE A 327 9.57 -2.67 21.14
N VAL A 328 9.42 -2.96 19.85
CA VAL A 328 9.58 -1.96 18.77
C VAL A 328 8.52 -0.86 18.88
N TRP A 329 7.24 -1.20 19.12
CA TRP A 329 6.20 -0.20 19.37
C TRP A 329 6.54 0.70 20.55
N ARG A 330 7.08 0.15 21.65
CA ARG A 330 7.56 0.98 22.77
C ARG A 330 8.72 1.88 22.38
N THR A 331 9.68 1.39 21.60
CA THR A 331 10.80 2.24 21.13
C THR A 331 10.33 3.38 20.23
N ASN A 332 9.24 3.18 19.48
CA ASN A 332 8.63 4.19 18.63
C ASN A 332 7.62 5.09 19.36
N GLY A 333 7.31 4.81 20.65
CA GLY A 333 6.21 5.48 21.35
C GLY A 333 4.85 5.29 20.66
N ALA A 334 4.70 4.23 19.87
CA ALA A 334 3.53 4.01 19.04
C ALA A 334 2.33 3.52 19.86
N MET A 335 1.13 3.98 19.51
CA MET A 335 -0.13 3.35 19.89
C MET A 335 -0.55 2.43 18.74
N PRO A 336 -0.25 1.12 18.82
CA PRO A 336 -0.33 0.26 17.65
C PRO A 336 -1.77 -0.13 17.31
N LEU A 337 -2.74 0.08 18.20
CA LEU A 337 -4.12 -0.26 17.96
C LEU A 337 -4.73 0.72 16.96
N THR A 338 -5.34 0.19 15.90
CA THR A 338 -6.10 0.94 14.89
C THR A 338 -7.58 0.64 15.05
N PRO A 339 -8.22 1.12 16.14
CA PRO A 339 -9.60 0.76 16.46
C PRO A 339 -10.57 1.12 15.34
N THR A 340 -10.32 2.21 14.61
CA THR A 340 -11.16 2.64 13.49
C THR A 340 -11.24 1.59 12.38
N ALA A 341 -10.10 1.20 11.81
CA ALA A 341 -10.06 0.24 10.70
C ALA A 341 -10.56 -1.15 11.13
N GLY A 342 -10.19 -1.59 12.33
CA GLY A 342 -10.67 -2.84 12.91
C GLY A 342 -12.18 -2.87 13.14
N ASN A 343 -12.74 -1.78 13.65
CA ASN A 343 -14.18 -1.66 13.90
C ASN A 343 -14.95 -1.57 12.57
N VAL A 344 -14.46 -0.83 11.58
CA VAL A 344 -15.04 -0.81 10.22
C VAL A 344 -15.09 -2.21 9.63
N ALA A 345 -13.96 -2.93 9.62
CA ALA A 345 -13.89 -4.29 9.09
C ALA A 345 -14.83 -5.27 9.82
N LEU A 346 -14.98 -5.13 11.14
CA LEU A 346 -15.93 -5.93 11.93
C LEU A 346 -17.38 -5.61 11.57
N LEU A 347 -17.72 -4.33 11.40
CA LEU A 347 -19.07 -3.90 11.02
C LEU A 347 -19.44 -4.33 9.59
N ASP A 348 -18.48 -4.32 8.66
CA ASP A 348 -18.71 -4.81 7.28
C ASP A 348 -19.03 -6.31 7.23
N LEU A 349 -18.48 -7.09 8.16
CA LEU A 349 -18.74 -8.52 8.28
C LEU A 349 -19.99 -8.84 9.11
N LEU A 350 -20.57 -7.86 9.80
CA LEU A 350 -21.71 -8.07 10.68
C LEU A 350 -22.97 -8.31 9.83
N ASP A 351 -23.58 -9.48 10.01
CA ASP A 351 -24.86 -9.82 9.40
C ASP A 351 -25.75 -10.48 10.46
N PRO A 352 -26.71 -9.75 11.05
CA PRO A 352 -27.65 -10.29 12.02
C PRO A 352 -28.47 -11.48 11.51
N GLY A 353 -28.56 -11.66 10.18
CA GLY A 353 -29.22 -12.80 9.55
C GLY A 353 -28.42 -14.09 9.53
N ASN A 354 -27.11 -14.02 9.76
CA ASN A 354 -26.23 -15.17 9.79
C ASN A 354 -26.07 -15.71 11.20
N HIS A 355 -25.64 -16.97 11.32
CA HIS A 355 -25.36 -17.63 12.60
C HIS A 355 -24.03 -17.14 13.22
N GLN A 356 -23.94 -15.85 13.53
CA GLN A 356 -22.78 -15.22 14.15
C GLN A 356 -22.90 -15.22 15.69
N ILE A 357 -21.76 -15.22 16.38
CA ILE A 357 -21.69 -15.13 17.84
C ILE A 357 -20.79 -13.95 18.20
N ALA A 358 -21.35 -12.96 18.91
CA ALA A 358 -20.57 -11.85 19.45
C ALA A 358 -20.15 -12.12 20.90
N VAL A 359 -18.86 -11.95 21.17
CA VAL A 359 -18.25 -12.13 22.49
C VAL A 359 -17.43 -10.88 22.83
N GLN A 360 -17.73 -10.27 23.97
CA GLN A 360 -16.90 -9.23 24.57
C GLN A 360 -15.87 -9.92 25.46
N TYR A 361 -14.59 -9.56 25.34
CA TYR A 361 -13.51 -10.21 26.11
C TYR A 361 -13.31 -9.63 27.52
N GLY A 362 -13.74 -8.40 27.79
CA GLY A 362 -13.54 -7.72 29.09
C GLY A 362 -14.78 -6.94 29.56
N PRO A 363 -15.54 -7.42 30.55
CA PRO A 363 -15.55 -8.80 31.06
C PRO A 363 -16.02 -9.81 30.00
N LEU A 364 -15.55 -11.06 30.07
CA LEU A 364 -15.91 -12.11 29.10
C LEU A 364 -17.41 -12.40 29.16
N LYS A 365 -18.16 -12.00 28.14
CA LYS A 365 -19.59 -12.28 28.04
C LYS A 365 -20.06 -12.34 26.59
N ARG A 366 -21.12 -13.12 26.35
CA ARG A 366 -21.85 -13.09 25.09
C ARG A 366 -22.64 -11.78 24.98
N VAL A 367 -22.66 -11.20 23.80
CA VAL A 367 -23.38 -9.97 23.49
C VAL A 367 -24.40 -10.26 22.38
N PRO A 368 -25.63 -9.69 22.44
CA PRO A 368 -26.55 -9.75 21.32
C PRO A 368 -25.95 -9.09 20.06
N LEU A 369 -26.10 -9.70 18.89
CA LEU A 369 -25.51 -9.16 17.65
C LEU A 369 -26.00 -7.73 17.34
N GLY A 370 -27.28 -7.42 17.61
CA GLY A 370 -27.84 -6.08 17.42
C GLY A 370 -27.22 -5.00 18.32
N ASP A 371 -26.62 -5.37 19.45
CA ASP A 371 -25.94 -4.42 20.33
C ASP A 371 -24.50 -4.13 19.88
N VAL A 372 -23.93 -4.93 18.97
CA VAL A 372 -22.51 -4.85 18.59
C VAL A 372 -22.17 -3.47 18.03
N PRO A 373 -22.91 -2.90 17.05
CA PRO A 373 -22.55 -1.60 16.47
C PRO A 373 -22.43 -0.50 17.52
N ALA A 374 -23.46 -0.34 18.37
CA ALA A 374 -23.52 0.72 19.37
C ALA A 374 -22.42 0.61 20.45
N ARG A 375 -21.85 -0.58 20.66
CA ARG A 375 -20.73 -0.81 21.58
C ARG A 375 -19.37 -0.45 21.00
N LEU A 376 -19.25 -0.28 19.69
CA LEU A 376 -18.00 0.06 19.03
C LEU A 376 -17.89 1.58 18.86
N THR A 377 -16.80 2.14 19.36
CA THR A 377 -16.40 3.51 19.03
C THR A 377 -15.60 3.47 17.74
N LEU A 378 -16.16 3.96 16.63
CA LEU A 378 -15.46 3.92 15.34
C LEU A 378 -14.27 4.87 15.33
N ALA A 379 -14.48 6.12 15.71
CA ALA A 379 -13.42 7.10 15.82
C ALA A 379 -13.66 8.00 17.03
N SER A 380 -12.59 8.52 17.60
CA SER A 380 -12.64 9.47 18.71
C SER A 380 -11.49 10.44 18.60
N ALA A 381 -11.76 11.72 18.80
CA ALA A 381 -10.78 12.80 18.77
C ALA A 381 -10.92 13.68 20.01
N ALA A 382 -9.80 14.20 20.51
CA ALA A 382 -9.73 15.13 21.63
C ALA A 382 -8.93 16.37 21.19
N PRO A 383 -9.59 17.37 20.56
CA PRO A 383 -8.94 18.53 19.95
C PRO A 383 -8.10 19.37 20.93
N GLY A 384 -8.45 19.36 22.22
CA GLY A 384 -7.70 20.05 23.28
C GLY A 384 -6.43 19.34 23.79
N SER A 385 -6.04 18.20 23.21
CA SER A 385 -4.84 17.47 23.65
C SER A 385 -3.55 18.00 23.01
N ALA A 386 -2.41 17.87 23.70
CA ALA A 386 -1.10 18.28 23.18
C ALA A 386 -0.70 17.60 21.85
N ALA A 387 -1.29 16.43 21.55
CA ALA A 387 -1.11 15.71 20.29
C ALA A 387 -1.91 16.32 19.11
N ALA A 388 -3.00 17.05 19.37
CA ALA A 388 -3.81 17.70 18.35
C ALA A 388 -3.23 19.07 17.90
N ALA A 389 -2.31 19.64 18.67
CA ALA A 389 -1.67 20.92 18.36
C ALA A 389 -0.76 20.88 17.11
N SER A 390 -0.30 19.69 16.69
CA SER A 390 0.46 19.48 15.44
C SER A 390 -0.43 19.22 14.21
N GLN A 391 -1.75 19.11 14.38
CA GLN A 391 -2.73 18.70 13.37
C GLN A 391 -3.82 19.76 13.12
N ILE A 392 -3.48 21.05 13.28
CA ILE A 392 -4.45 22.17 13.24
C ILE A 392 -5.25 22.23 11.93
N ASN A 393 -4.69 21.75 10.82
CA ASN A 393 -5.33 21.73 9.50
C ASN A 393 -5.92 20.38 9.10
N ASP A 394 -5.72 19.33 9.90
CA ASP A 394 -6.26 18.01 9.59
C ASP A 394 -7.68 17.87 10.15
N PRO A 395 -8.57 17.11 9.47
CA PRO A 395 -9.90 16.83 9.98
C PRO A 395 -9.82 16.10 11.32
N LEU A 396 -10.73 16.42 12.25
CA LEU A 396 -10.72 15.80 13.58
C LEU A 396 -10.84 14.27 13.54
N MET A 397 -11.61 13.72 12.59
CA MET A 397 -11.71 12.28 12.38
C MET A 397 -11.76 11.93 10.89
N TRP A 398 -11.14 10.81 10.52
CA TRP A 398 -11.20 10.23 9.19
C TRP A 398 -11.46 8.72 9.28
N VAL A 399 -12.53 8.27 8.64
CA VAL A 399 -12.91 6.87 8.50
C VAL A 399 -12.83 6.48 7.03
N LEU A 400 -12.08 5.43 6.72
CA LEU A 400 -12.01 4.84 5.38
C LEU A 400 -13.05 3.74 5.24
N HIS A 401 -13.69 3.67 4.08
CA HIS A 401 -14.73 2.69 3.75
C HIS A 401 -15.79 2.49 4.86
N PRO A 402 -16.43 3.56 5.37
CA PRO A 402 -17.50 3.40 6.35
C PRO A 402 -18.65 2.51 5.81
N PRO A 403 -19.13 1.53 6.59
CA PRO A 403 -20.25 0.69 6.18
C PRO A 403 -21.54 1.51 6.01
N THR A 404 -22.50 0.94 5.27
CA THR A 404 -23.87 1.46 5.27
C THR A 404 -24.49 1.31 6.66
N ALA A 405 -24.74 2.43 7.34
CA ALA A 405 -25.24 2.42 8.71
C ALA A 405 -25.92 3.75 9.09
N THR A 406 -26.68 3.71 10.19
CA THR A 406 -27.04 4.91 10.94
C THR A 406 -25.92 5.21 11.93
N TYR A 407 -25.41 6.42 11.92
CA TYR A 407 -24.29 6.88 12.73
C TYR A 407 -24.75 7.91 13.76
N ALA A 408 -24.04 7.98 14.89
CA ALA A 408 -24.13 9.06 15.85
C ALA A 408 -22.82 9.84 15.92
N VAL A 409 -22.91 11.16 15.80
CA VAL A 409 -21.86 12.09 16.19
C VAL A 409 -22.15 12.55 17.61
N GLU A 410 -21.23 12.26 18.51
CA GLU A 410 -21.31 12.59 19.93
C GLU A 410 -20.20 13.58 20.28
N VAL A 411 -20.57 14.70 20.92
CA VAL A 411 -19.66 15.78 21.29
C VAL A 411 -19.79 16.03 22.79
N ALA A 412 -18.68 15.89 23.51
CA ALA A 412 -18.53 16.40 24.87
C ALA A 412 -17.85 17.78 24.78
N LEU A 413 -18.48 18.78 25.41
CA LEU A 413 -18.08 20.17 25.36
C LEU A 413 -17.44 20.60 26.69
N SER A 414 -16.28 21.25 26.63
CA SER A 414 -15.59 21.81 27.80
C SER A 414 -16.16 23.17 28.22
N HIS A 415 -16.75 23.89 27.28
CA HIS A 415 -17.36 25.22 27.42
C HIS A 415 -18.70 25.22 26.67
N PRO A 416 -19.56 26.25 26.80
CA PRO A 416 -20.71 26.39 25.90
C PRO A 416 -20.27 26.27 24.44
N GLY A 417 -20.94 25.40 23.69
CA GLY A 417 -20.62 25.12 22.31
C GLY A 417 -20.72 26.37 21.45
N ALA A 418 -19.85 26.47 20.46
CA ALA A 418 -19.81 27.52 19.46
C ALA A 418 -19.46 26.91 18.10
N GLY A 419 -19.78 27.59 17.00
CA GLY A 419 -19.42 27.13 15.66
C GLY A 419 -20.18 25.88 15.23
N ARG A 420 -19.66 25.19 14.20
CA ARG A 420 -20.32 24.07 13.54
C ARG A 420 -19.48 22.80 13.54
N VAL A 421 -20.18 21.67 13.61
CA VAL A 421 -19.63 20.34 13.33
C VAL A 421 -20.23 19.82 12.03
N SER A 422 -19.40 19.25 11.18
CA SER A 422 -19.81 18.74 9.87
C SER A 422 -19.28 17.34 9.60
N VAL A 423 -19.99 16.64 8.73
CA VAL A 423 -19.59 15.37 8.15
C VAL A 423 -19.46 15.55 6.65
N THR A 424 -18.27 15.30 6.14
CA THR A 424 -17.90 15.42 4.73
C THR A 424 -17.60 14.03 4.19
N VAL A 425 -18.23 13.67 3.08
CA VAL A 425 -18.04 12.35 2.44
C VAL A 425 -17.35 12.51 1.09
N ASP A 426 -17.52 13.67 0.45
CA ASP A 426 -16.81 14.10 -0.74
C ASP A 426 -16.21 15.49 -0.47
N HIS A 427 -14.90 15.62 -0.68
CA HIS A 427 -14.19 16.89 -0.46
C HIS A 427 -14.51 17.95 -1.53
N THR A 428 -15.06 17.54 -2.68
CA THR A 428 -15.34 18.40 -3.83
C THR A 428 -16.57 19.27 -3.60
N PHE A 429 -17.62 18.68 -3.01
CA PHE A 429 -18.94 19.32 -2.86
C PHE A 429 -19.22 19.83 -1.44
N GLY A 430 -18.28 19.60 -0.51
CA GLY A 430 -18.38 20.08 0.86
C GLY A 430 -19.19 19.13 1.78
N PRO A 431 -19.62 19.63 2.95
CA PRO A 431 -20.19 18.78 3.98
C PRO A 431 -21.60 18.30 3.61
N ALA A 432 -21.81 16.98 3.71
CA ALA A 432 -23.11 16.35 3.50
C ALA A 432 -24.02 16.49 4.73
N TRP A 433 -23.47 16.73 5.92
CA TRP A 433 -24.25 17.11 7.11
C TRP A 433 -23.52 18.19 7.88
N THR A 434 -24.25 19.16 8.42
CA THR A 434 -23.69 20.24 9.24
C THR A 434 -24.68 20.58 10.34
N TRP A 435 -24.17 20.73 11.56
CA TRP A 435 -24.97 21.12 12.71
C TRP A 435 -24.30 22.24 13.50
N ASP A 436 -25.11 23.17 13.99
CA ASP A 436 -24.68 24.26 14.86
C ASP A 436 -24.54 23.77 16.31
N LEU A 437 -23.39 24.05 16.92
CA LEU A 437 -23.12 23.78 18.33
C LEU A 437 -23.41 24.98 19.23
N THR A 438 -23.73 26.13 18.66
CA THR A 438 -23.94 27.38 19.40
C THR A 438 -25.01 27.20 20.49
N GLY A 439 -24.60 27.38 21.75
CA GLY A 439 -25.49 27.27 22.91
C GLY A 439 -25.68 25.85 23.46
N ALA A 440 -25.13 24.82 22.82
CA ALA A 440 -25.08 23.47 23.38
C ALA A 440 -24.21 23.45 24.66
N ARG A 441 -24.53 22.59 25.63
CA ARG A 441 -23.79 22.47 26.89
C ARG A 441 -23.64 21.02 27.32
N GLY A 442 -22.49 20.66 27.86
CA GLY A 442 -22.21 19.32 28.35
C GLY A 442 -22.10 18.31 27.21
N PHE A 443 -23.14 17.51 27.00
CA PHE A 443 -23.16 16.45 25.99
C PHE A 443 -24.14 16.79 24.87
N TRP A 444 -23.68 16.66 23.63
CA TRP A 444 -24.45 16.88 22.42
C TRP A 444 -24.38 15.66 21.53
N ARG A 445 -25.50 15.29 20.90
CA ARG A 445 -25.59 14.14 19.99
C ARG A 445 -26.50 14.45 18.82
N ARG A 446 -26.06 14.04 17.62
CA ARG A 446 -26.89 14.00 16.41
C ARG A 446 -26.66 12.71 15.65
N GLU A 447 -27.72 12.25 15.01
CA GLU A 447 -27.71 11.04 14.21
C GLU A 447 -27.83 11.42 12.73
N PHE A 448 -27.16 10.65 11.88
CA PHE A 448 -27.28 10.76 10.44
C PHE A 448 -27.19 9.37 9.82
N ARG A 449 -27.73 9.21 8.62
CA ARG A 449 -27.74 7.92 7.94
C ARG A 449 -26.86 7.97 6.70
N LEU A 450 -26.00 6.97 6.57
CA LEU A 450 -25.22 6.72 5.38
C LEU A 450 -25.84 5.52 4.66
N PRO A 451 -26.68 5.73 3.64
CA PRO A 451 -27.49 4.69 2.98
C PRO A 451 -26.72 3.83 1.97
N ILE A 452 -25.48 4.21 1.68
CA ILE A 452 -24.58 3.52 0.76
C ILE A 452 -23.14 3.67 1.22
N ALA A 453 -22.30 2.67 0.98
CA ALA A 453 -20.88 2.74 1.30
C ALA A 453 -20.20 3.84 0.47
N THR A 454 -19.20 4.48 1.08
CA THR A 454 -18.40 5.53 0.44
C THR A 454 -16.91 5.28 0.68
N PRO A 455 -16.00 5.80 -0.16
CA PRO A 455 -14.57 5.56 0.00
C PRO A 455 -14.02 6.13 1.32
N ALA A 456 -14.56 7.25 1.78
CA ALA A 456 -14.16 7.90 3.01
C ALA A 456 -15.31 8.71 3.61
N MET A 457 -15.18 8.98 4.91
CA MET A 457 -16.01 9.93 5.65
C MET A 457 -15.13 10.68 6.65
N LEU A 458 -15.26 12.00 6.65
CA LEU A 458 -14.52 12.91 7.50
C LEU A 458 -15.49 13.62 8.44
N VAL A 459 -15.11 13.79 9.70
CA VAL A 459 -15.88 14.56 10.67
C VAL A 459 -14.99 15.66 11.22
N ASP A 460 -15.49 16.89 11.19
CA ASP A 460 -14.71 18.05 11.59
C ASP A 460 -15.53 19.10 12.33
N GLY A 461 -14.83 19.95 13.09
CA GLY A 461 -15.36 21.19 13.65
C GLY A 461 -14.70 22.39 12.98
N ASP A 462 -15.47 23.46 12.77
CA ASP A 462 -14.89 24.72 12.31
C ASP A 462 -13.96 25.35 13.38
N ALA A 463 -13.30 26.45 13.00
CA ALA A 463 -12.35 27.14 13.88
C ALA A 463 -12.95 27.60 15.22
N ALA A 464 -14.27 27.84 15.28
CA ALA A 464 -14.96 28.22 16.50
C ALA A 464 -15.38 26.99 17.34
N ALA A 465 -15.72 25.87 16.69
CA ALA A 465 -16.12 24.63 17.35
C ALA A 465 -14.94 23.90 17.99
N ARG A 466 -13.83 23.72 17.28
CA ARG A 466 -12.65 22.97 17.74
C ARG A 466 -12.21 23.27 19.18
N PRO A 467 -12.06 24.53 19.63
CA PRO A 467 -11.63 24.82 21.01
C PRO A 467 -12.69 24.50 22.08
N THR A 468 -13.98 24.42 21.72
CA THR A 468 -15.07 24.09 22.66
C THR A 468 -15.25 22.60 22.87
N ILE A 469 -14.75 21.78 21.93
CA ILE A 469 -14.89 20.32 21.93
C ILE A 469 -13.81 19.70 22.83
N GLU A 470 -14.24 19.08 23.93
CA GLU A 470 -13.37 18.24 24.76
C GLU A 470 -13.13 16.88 24.08
N ARG A 471 -14.21 16.28 23.58
CA ARG A 471 -14.16 14.98 22.90
C ARG A 471 -15.23 14.91 21.81
N LEU A 472 -14.81 14.46 20.63
CA LEU A 472 -15.68 14.12 19.50
C LEU A 472 -15.63 12.61 19.30
N THR A 473 -16.77 11.96 19.13
CA THR A 473 -16.87 10.51 18.98
C THR A 473 -17.86 10.15 17.88
N LEU A 474 -17.49 9.19 17.05
CA LEU A 474 -18.35 8.62 16.01
C LEU A 474 -18.69 7.16 16.35
N ARG A 475 -19.98 6.81 16.30
CA ARG A 475 -20.48 5.44 16.52
C ARG A 475 -21.39 5.01 15.38
N ALA A 476 -21.33 3.75 15.00
CA ALA A 476 -22.40 3.12 14.22
C ALA A 476 -23.47 2.63 15.21
N LEU A 477 -24.72 3.03 15.00
CA LEU A 477 -25.84 2.61 15.84
C LEU A 477 -26.50 1.36 15.28
N ASP A 478 -26.71 1.33 13.96
CA ASP A 478 -27.40 0.25 13.27
C ASP A 478 -26.80 0.08 11.87
N VAL A 479 -26.24 -1.11 11.61
CA VAL A 479 -25.58 -1.43 10.33
C VAL A 479 -26.59 -2.09 9.41
N THR A 480 -26.71 -1.58 8.19
CA THR A 480 -27.58 -2.18 7.17
C THR A 480 -26.92 -3.45 6.63
N PRO A 481 -27.53 -4.64 6.86
CA PRO A 481 -26.94 -5.89 6.40
C PRO A 481 -26.92 -5.95 4.87
N PRO A 482 -26.00 -6.71 4.26
CA PRO A 482 -25.82 -6.73 2.80
C PRO A 482 -27.09 -6.97 1.99
N ARG A 483 -28.02 -7.81 2.48
CA ARG A 483 -29.31 -8.12 1.84
C ARG A 483 -30.29 -6.94 1.79
N ASP A 484 -30.17 -5.98 2.70
CA ASP A 484 -31.09 -4.85 2.86
C ASP A 484 -30.48 -3.54 2.32
N ARG A 485 -29.24 -3.59 1.79
CA ARG A 485 -28.57 -2.43 1.19
C ARG A 485 -29.32 -1.97 -0.06
N VAL A 486 -29.39 -0.65 -0.24
CA VAL A 486 -30.03 -0.03 -1.42
C VAL A 486 -29.22 -0.27 -2.69
N SER A 487 -27.89 -0.33 -2.56
CA SER A 487 -26.95 -0.67 -3.62
C SER A 487 -25.73 -1.36 -3.02
N ASN A 488 -25.07 -2.22 -3.82
CA ASN A 488 -23.78 -2.84 -3.47
C ASN A 488 -22.59 -2.10 -4.09
N LEU A 489 -22.84 -1.00 -4.81
CA LEU A 489 -21.79 -0.14 -5.35
C LEU A 489 -21.44 0.93 -4.32
N ASP A 490 -20.19 1.40 -4.35
CA ASP A 490 -19.77 2.56 -3.57
C ASP A 490 -20.14 3.85 -4.33
N ALA A 491 -20.51 4.90 -3.60
CA ALA A 491 -20.72 6.21 -4.21
C ALA A 491 -19.37 6.85 -4.60
N TRP A 492 -19.27 7.39 -5.80
CA TRP A 492 -18.07 8.10 -6.27
C TRP A 492 -18.13 9.60 -5.95
N HIS A 493 -19.33 10.17 -6.00
CA HIS A 493 -19.59 11.55 -5.64
C HIS A 493 -20.81 11.65 -4.73
N VAL A 494 -20.73 12.58 -3.77
CA VAL A 494 -21.78 12.83 -2.79
C VAL A 494 -21.96 14.33 -2.62
N ALA A 495 -23.19 14.80 -2.76
CA ALA A 495 -23.52 16.19 -2.52
C ALA A 495 -24.87 16.32 -1.81
N ARG A 496 -25.04 17.40 -1.06
CA ARG A 496 -26.33 17.78 -0.48
C ARG A 496 -27.03 18.76 -1.40
N TYR A 497 -28.23 18.41 -1.84
CA TYR A 497 -29.11 19.27 -2.63
C TYR A 497 -30.39 19.51 -1.82
N GLY A 498 -30.52 20.71 -1.24
CA GLY A 498 -31.66 21.06 -0.39
C GLY A 498 -31.90 20.02 0.74
N PRO A 499 -33.08 19.37 0.79
CA PRO A 499 -33.48 18.47 1.87
C PRO A 499 -32.97 17.02 1.70
N ALA A 500 -32.10 16.73 0.74
CA ALA A 500 -31.60 15.39 0.50
C ALA A 500 -30.09 15.34 0.21
N VAL A 501 -29.50 14.19 0.54
CA VAL A 501 -28.15 13.83 0.13
C VAL A 501 -28.24 12.92 -1.09
N VAL A 502 -27.54 13.29 -2.15
CA VAL A 502 -27.52 12.59 -3.44
C VAL A 502 -26.16 11.94 -3.65
N PHE A 503 -26.18 10.64 -3.94
CA PHE A 503 -25.01 9.80 -4.15
C PHE A 503 -25.00 9.34 -5.61
N LEU A 504 -23.94 9.66 -6.36
CA LEU A 504 -23.74 9.11 -7.71
C LEU A 504 -22.99 7.78 -7.60
N ILE A 505 -23.60 6.71 -8.10
CA ILE A 505 -23.13 5.33 -7.88
C ILE A 505 -22.65 4.64 -9.17
N ALA A 506 -23.16 5.08 -10.31
CA ALA A 506 -22.76 4.62 -11.64
C ALA A 506 -23.26 5.57 -12.73
N GLY A 507 -22.79 5.37 -13.96
CA GLY A 507 -23.25 6.10 -15.13
C GLY A 507 -22.53 7.43 -15.36
N ASP A 508 -23.06 8.22 -16.29
CA ASP A 508 -22.45 9.45 -16.77
C ASP A 508 -23.25 10.67 -16.28
N ALA A 509 -22.80 11.26 -15.18
CA ALA A 509 -23.35 12.51 -14.66
C ALA A 509 -22.23 13.44 -14.16
N TYR A 510 -22.46 14.74 -14.30
CA TYR A 510 -21.60 15.81 -13.82
C TYR A 510 -22.26 16.45 -12.61
N MET A 511 -21.86 16.04 -11.40
CA MET A 511 -22.34 16.66 -10.16
C MET A 511 -21.73 18.05 -9.98
N GLU A 512 -22.54 18.97 -9.49
CA GLU A 512 -22.18 20.35 -9.14
C GLU A 512 -22.71 20.69 -7.73
N GLN A 513 -22.43 21.89 -7.22
CA GLN A 513 -22.80 22.25 -5.83
C GLN A 513 -24.32 22.34 -5.59
N SER A 514 -25.10 22.71 -6.61
CA SER A 514 -26.55 22.93 -6.50
C SER A 514 -27.40 21.85 -7.19
N GLY A 515 -26.79 20.87 -7.85
CA GLY A 515 -27.49 19.84 -8.60
C GLY A 515 -26.53 19.07 -9.50
N ALA A 516 -27.07 18.22 -10.36
CA ALA A 516 -26.27 17.40 -11.27
C ALA A 516 -26.81 17.44 -12.69
N TRP A 517 -25.90 17.50 -13.66
CA TRP A 517 -26.22 17.28 -15.06
C TRP A 517 -26.05 15.80 -15.41
N VAL A 518 -27.10 15.14 -15.88
CA VAL A 518 -26.98 13.85 -16.55
C VAL A 518 -26.48 14.07 -17.95
N ALA A 519 -25.48 13.31 -18.39
CA ALA A 519 -24.92 13.46 -19.74
C ALA A 519 -25.96 13.11 -20.82
N GLY A 520 -25.93 13.85 -21.93
CA GLY A 520 -26.85 13.61 -23.04
C GLY A 520 -26.63 12.24 -23.68
N GLU A 521 -27.72 11.58 -24.10
CA GLU A 521 -27.71 10.21 -24.67
C GLU A 521 -27.15 9.14 -23.72
N ARG A 522 -27.09 9.44 -22.42
CA ARG A 522 -26.57 8.58 -21.37
C ARG A 522 -27.52 8.52 -20.18
N SER A 523 -27.15 7.70 -19.21
CA SER A 523 -27.85 7.55 -17.94
C SER A 523 -26.92 7.81 -16.76
N GLY A 524 -27.43 8.49 -15.74
CA GLY A 524 -26.82 8.57 -14.41
C GLY A 524 -27.62 7.72 -13.43
N GLU A 525 -26.92 7.02 -12.53
CA GLU A 525 -27.52 6.23 -11.46
C GLU A 525 -27.19 6.86 -10.12
N PHE A 526 -28.24 7.20 -9.39
CA PHE A 526 -28.16 7.91 -8.11
C PHE A 526 -28.81 7.09 -7.01
N VAL A 527 -28.39 7.32 -5.77
CA VAL A 527 -29.18 7.02 -4.58
C VAL A 527 -29.51 8.36 -3.93
N ILE A 528 -30.78 8.61 -3.64
CA ILE A 528 -31.23 9.85 -3.00
C ILE A 528 -31.76 9.52 -1.61
N ALA A 529 -31.25 10.22 -0.60
CA ALA A 529 -31.63 10.05 0.80
C ALA A 529 -32.13 11.36 1.40
N PRO A 530 -33.44 11.52 1.63
CA PRO A 530 -34.00 12.71 2.27
C PRO A 530 -33.71 12.75 3.78
N ASP A 531 -33.74 13.95 4.36
CA ASP A 531 -33.47 14.17 5.78
C ASP A 531 -34.55 13.62 6.73
N VAL A 532 -35.81 13.56 6.29
CA VAL A 532 -36.96 13.16 7.12
C VAL A 532 -37.68 11.95 6.51
N HIS A 533 -37.99 10.96 7.33
CA HIS A 533 -38.87 9.83 6.99
C HIS A 533 -39.95 9.69 8.06
N ASP A 534 -40.97 10.55 8.00
CA ASP A 534 -42.12 10.53 8.92
C ASP A 534 -43.12 9.44 8.51
N GLY A 535 -42.71 8.17 8.46
CA GLY A 535 -43.57 6.96 8.46
C GLY A 535 -44.72 6.83 7.44
N GLY A 536 -44.96 7.83 6.60
CA GLY A 536 -46.04 7.94 5.62
C GLY A 536 -45.52 7.79 4.19
N GLU A 537 -46.40 8.03 3.22
CA GLU A 537 -46.04 8.10 1.80
C GLU A 537 -45.22 9.37 1.54
N ALA A 538 -43.92 9.28 1.80
CA ALA A 538 -42.96 10.33 1.49
C ALA A 538 -42.56 10.23 0.00
N CYS A 539 -42.43 11.39 -0.64
CA CYS A 539 -41.86 11.52 -1.98
C CYS A 539 -40.64 12.44 -1.93
N ILE A 540 -39.77 12.29 -2.93
CA ILE A 540 -38.66 13.21 -3.18
C ILE A 540 -39.13 14.18 -4.26
N HIS A 541 -39.15 15.47 -3.97
CA HIS A 541 -39.42 16.50 -4.96
C HIS A 541 -38.16 16.74 -5.81
N LEU A 542 -38.13 16.12 -7.00
CA LEU A 542 -37.04 16.25 -7.94
C LEU A 542 -37.36 17.34 -8.96
N PHE A 543 -36.60 18.42 -8.93
CA PHE A 543 -36.58 19.43 -9.96
C PHE A 543 -35.76 18.92 -11.16
N VAL A 544 -36.39 18.89 -12.33
CA VAL A 544 -35.76 18.52 -13.59
C VAL A 544 -35.79 19.71 -14.54
N ARG A 545 -34.65 20.10 -15.09
CA ARG A 545 -34.54 21.18 -16.10
C ARG A 545 -33.86 20.68 -17.35
N ASN A 546 -34.47 20.99 -18.49
CA ASN A 546 -33.98 20.59 -19.80
C ASN A 546 -33.07 21.67 -20.42
N PRO A 547 -31.99 21.33 -21.15
CA PRO A 547 -31.28 22.26 -22.04
C PRO A 547 -32.22 22.86 -23.11
N PRO A 548 -31.78 23.88 -23.87
CA PRO A 548 -32.59 24.53 -24.91
C PRO A 548 -32.71 23.68 -26.19
N ILE A 549 -33.12 22.42 -26.03
CA ILE A 549 -33.44 21.46 -27.09
C ILE A 549 -34.66 20.63 -26.69
N ASP A 550 -35.38 20.07 -27.65
CA ASP A 550 -36.38 19.04 -27.34
C ASP A 550 -35.68 17.79 -26.80
N ASN A 551 -36.21 17.25 -25.70
CA ASN A 551 -35.62 16.08 -25.06
C ASN A 551 -36.68 15.18 -24.43
N ARG A 552 -36.29 13.93 -24.18
CA ARG A 552 -37.07 12.94 -23.46
C ARG A 552 -36.23 12.44 -22.30
N VAL A 553 -36.68 12.73 -21.08
CA VAL A 553 -36.00 12.33 -19.85
C VAL A 553 -36.81 11.21 -19.20
N THR A 554 -36.17 10.08 -18.92
CA THR A 554 -36.79 8.95 -18.23
C THR A 554 -36.25 8.87 -16.82
N LEU A 555 -37.14 8.81 -15.83
CA LEU A 555 -36.85 8.63 -14.41
C LEU A 555 -37.33 7.24 -13.99
N GLU A 556 -36.46 6.45 -13.37
CA GLU A 556 -36.78 5.09 -12.92
C GLU A 556 -36.35 4.89 -11.46
N ALA A 557 -37.27 4.45 -10.61
CA ALA A 557 -37.04 4.19 -9.19
C ALA A 557 -37.75 2.89 -8.75
N GLY A 558 -37.04 1.76 -8.78
CA GLY A 558 -37.63 0.46 -8.52
C GLY A 558 -38.75 0.13 -9.53
N PRO A 559 -39.99 -0.18 -9.10
CA PRO A 559 -41.11 -0.42 -10.02
C PRO A 559 -41.71 0.87 -10.61
N TRP A 560 -41.37 2.04 -10.07
CA TRP A 560 -41.87 3.33 -10.55
C TRP A 560 -41.04 3.82 -11.74
N ARG A 561 -41.71 4.31 -12.77
CA ARG A 561 -41.10 4.90 -13.97
C ARG A 561 -41.96 6.04 -14.48
N GLU A 562 -41.32 7.16 -14.78
CA GLU A 562 -41.96 8.30 -15.41
C GLU A 562 -41.13 8.79 -16.60
N GLU A 563 -41.81 9.15 -17.68
CA GLU A 563 -41.19 9.63 -18.90
C GLU A 563 -41.65 11.05 -19.21
N LEU A 564 -40.70 11.98 -19.17
CA LEU A 564 -40.92 13.40 -19.36
C LEU A 564 -40.55 13.77 -20.79
N THR A 565 -41.54 14.11 -21.61
CA THR A 565 -41.29 14.86 -22.84
C THR A 565 -41.15 16.33 -22.46
N MET A 566 -39.97 16.91 -22.68
CA MET A 566 -39.60 18.25 -22.23
C MET A 566 -39.23 19.15 -23.42
N ARG A 567 -39.78 20.37 -23.43
CA ARG A 567 -39.48 21.43 -24.39
C ARG A 567 -38.13 22.10 -24.08
N PRO A 568 -37.55 22.87 -25.03
CA PRO A 568 -36.33 23.63 -24.80
C PRO A 568 -36.43 24.50 -23.55
N GLY A 569 -35.52 24.31 -22.59
CA GLY A 569 -35.47 25.10 -21.35
C GLY A 569 -36.59 24.80 -20.34
N GLU A 570 -37.43 23.78 -20.59
CA GLU A 570 -38.54 23.46 -19.69
C GLU A 570 -38.03 23.00 -18.32
N GLU A 571 -38.74 23.44 -17.28
CA GLU A 571 -38.52 23.07 -15.89
C GLU A 571 -39.75 22.32 -15.37
N ARG A 572 -39.55 21.22 -14.65
CA ARG A 572 -40.63 20.40 -14.10
C ARG A 572 -40.26 19.87 -12.72
N MET A 573 -41.24 19.84 -11.82
CA MET A 573 -41.12 19.14 -10.54
C MET A 573 -41.75 17.76 -10.68
N VAL A 574 -41.06 16.73 -10.18
CA VAL A 574 -41.53 15.35 -10.20
C VAL A 574 -41.41 14.74 -8.82
N ASP A 575 -42.47 14.07 -8.38
CA ASP A 575 -42.53 13.43 -7.07
C ASP A 575 -42.12 11.96 -7.19
N ILE A 576 -40.93 11.63 -6.68
CA ILE A 576 -40.42 10.26 -6.72
C ILE A 576 -40.87 9.53 -5.46
N PRO A 577 -41.62 8.42 -5.57
CA PRO A 577 -42.12 7.71 -4.39
C PRO A 577 -40.99 7.00 -3.64
N ILE A 578 -41.03 7.08 -2.30
CA ILE A 578 -40.14 6.31 -1.43
C ILE A 578 -40.89 5.05 -0.97
N PRO A 579 -40.39 3.83 -1.28
CA PRO A 579 -41.02 2.60 -0.80
C PRO A 579 -41.12 2.55 0.73
N ARG A 580 -42.24 2.06 1.26
CA ARG A 580 -42.45 1.93 2.71
C ARG A 580 -41.31 1.13 3.36
N GLY A 581 -40.77 1.65 4.47
CA GLY A 581 -39.67 1.03 5.20
C GLY A 581 -38.28 1.26 4.59
N ARG A 582 -38.17 2.01 3.47
CA ARG A 582 -36.89 2.47 2.94
C ARG A 582 -36.68 3.95 3.21
N SER A 583 -35.42 4.32 3.42
CA SER A 583 -35.03 5.71 3.67
C SER A 583 -34.15 6.31 2.59
N ALA A 584 -33.90 5.57 1.52
CA ALA A 584 -33.23 6.06 0.34
C ALA A 584 -33.76 5.32 -0.88
N VAL A 585 -33.76 6.00 -2.02
CA VAL A 585 -34.32 5.50 -3.28
C VAL A 585 -33.22 5.46 -4.33
N PRO A 586 -32.98 4.30 -4.98
CA PRO A 586 -32.16 4.26 -6.17
C PRO A 586 -32.95 4.89 -7.32
N LEU A 587 -32.36 5.87 -8.00
CA LEU A 587 -32.94 6.59 -9.11
C LEU A 587 -32.00 6.49 -10.32
N ARG A 588 -32.49 5.94 -11.42
CA ARG A 588 -31.83 6.07 -12.72
C ARG A 588 -32.49 7.21 -13.49
N VAL A 589 -31.67 8.11 -14.01
CA VAL A 589 -32.10 9.22 -14.87
C VAL A 589 -31.44 9.03 -16.22
N THR A 590 -32.24 8.94 -17.28
CA THR A 590 -31.76 8.75 -18.65
C THR A 590 -32.20 9.93 -19.51
N SER A 591 -31.24 10.56 -20.20
CA SER A 591 -31.52 11.64 -21.14
C SER A 591 -31.39 11.13 -22.57
N ALA A 592 -32.46 11.22 -23.36
CA ALA A 592 -32.43 10.74 -24.75
C ALA A 592 -31.58 11.61 -25.67
N ARG A 593 -31.36 12.88 -25.33
CA ARG A 593 -30.54 13.84 -26.08
C ARG A 593 -29.72 14.70 -25.13
N GLY A 594 -28.87 15.55 -25.68
CA GLY A 594 -28.18 16.61 -24.94
C GLY A 594 -27.68 17.71 -25.85
N ALA A 595 -27.17 18.78 -25.26
CA ALA A 595 -26.56 19.90 -25.95
C ALA A 595 -25.32 20.37 -25.20
N ARG A 596 -24.37 20.98 -25.92
CA ARG A 596 -23.18 21.58 -25.29
C ARG A 596 -23.45 23.07 -25.06
N PRO A 597 -23.21 23.63 -23.87
CA PRO A 597 -23.41 25.06 -23.62
C PRO A 597 -22.74 25.96 -24.66
N THR A 598 -21.56 25.59 -25.16
CA THR A 598 -20.86 26.29 -26.27
C THR A 598 -21.68 26.47 -27.55
N THR A 599 -22.75 25.70 -27.74
CA THR A 599 -23.61 25.76 -28.93
C THR A 599 -24.81 26.69 -28.79
N PHE A 600 -25.17 27.09 -27.57
CA PHE A 600 -26.39 27.88 -27.31
C PHE A 600 -26.22 29.02 -26.30
N GLU A 601 -25.12 29.06 -25.54
CA GLU A 601 -24.77 30.16 -24.62
C GLU A 601 -23.55 30.93 -25.17
N PRO A 602 -23.75 32.17 -25.65
CA PRO A 602 -22.64 33.01 -26.11
C PRO A 602 -21.57 33.21 -25.02
N GLY A 603 -20.32 32.87 -25.34
CA GLY A 603 -19.19 33.03 -24.42
C GLY A 603 -18.95 31.86 -23.46
N SER A 604 -19.79 30.82 -23.48
CA SER A 604 -19.56 29.61 -22.68
C SER A 604 -18.37 28.81 -23.23
N THR A 605 -17.46 28.40 -22.33
CA THR A 605 -16.33 27.50 -22.64
C THR A 605 -16.61 26.06 -22.25
N ASP A 606 -17.81 25.77 -21.71
CA ASP A 606 -18.19 24.45 -21.27
C ASP A 606 -18.49 23.53 -22.45
N THR A 607 -17.61 22.54 -22.63
CA THR A 607 -17.71 21.56 -23.71
C THR A 607 -18.46 20.30 -23.31
N ARG A 608 -18.96 20.16 -22.07
CA ARG A 608 -19.70 18.97 -21.63
C ARG A 608 -21.00 18.78 -22.43
N PHE A 609 -21.39 17.53 -22.67
CA PHE A 609 -22.63 17.19 -23.39
C PHE A 609 -23.76 16.97 -22.38
N LEU A 610 -24.57 18.01 -22.14
CA LEU A 610 -25.52 18.07 -21.04
C LEU A 610 -26.91 17.64 -21.49
N GLY A 611 -27.48 16.64 -20.80
CA GLY A 611 -28.76 16.03 -21.13
C GLY A 611 -29.92 16.62 -20.34
N CYS A 612 -29.91 16.51 -19.02
CA CYS A 612 -30.89 17.16 -18.14
C CYS A 612 -30.27 17.48 -16.78
N TRP A 613 -30.71 18.57 -16.17
CA TRP A 613 -30.33 18.97 -14.81
C TRP A 613 -31.29 18.39 -13.80
N ILE A 614 -30.76 17.87 -12.69
CA ILE A 614 -31.55 17.39 -11.56
C ILE A 614 -31.11 18.08 -10.27
N GLU A 615 -32.07 18.40 -9.41
CA GLU A 615 -31.87 19.01 -8.09
C GLU A 615 -33.01 18.55 -7.18
N THR A 616 -32.74 18.27 -5.90
CA THR A 616 -33.80 17.99 -4.92
C THR A 616 -34.15 19.27 -4.16
N ARG A 617 -35.45 19.55 -4.02
CA ARG A 617 -35.96 20.79 -3.41
C ARG A 617 -36.82 20.55 -2.19
#